data_AF-A0A3M1V3W2-F1
#
_entry.id   AF-A0A3M1V3W2-F1
#
_cell.length_a   1.000
_cell.length_b   1.000
_cell.length_c   1.000
_cell.angle_alpha   90.00
_cell.angle_beta   90.00
_cell.angle_gamma   90.00
#
_symmetry.space_group_name_H-M   'P 1'
#
loop_
_entity.id
_entity.type
_entity.pdbx_description
1 polymer ?
#
loop_
_entity_poly.entity_id
_entity_poly.type
_entity_poly.pdbx_seq_one_letter_code
_entity_poly.pdbx_strand_id
1 'polypeptide(L)'
;PSVHAPDARAASPLPAGWDVTSDALAAWVALRWAAELLLVKSVPCPSGEASSAARDGLVDDAFPMLAPMLRRVWWLNLRSSASAPEPWLEHGRALGRHRTDE
;
A
#
# COMPACT_ATOMS: atom_id res chain seq x y z
N PRO A 1 -19.85 -30.09 -7.30
CA PRO A 1 -19.33 -28.70 -7.24
C PRO A 1 -17.80 -28.72 -7.41
N SER A 2 -17.34 -28.51 -8.63
CA SER A 2 -15.90 -28.47 -8.94
C SER A 2 -15.32 -27.15 -8.43
N VAL A 3 -14.49 -27.25 -7.40
CA VAL A 3 -13.63 -26.15 -6.95
C VAL A 3 -12.66 -25.80 -8.08
N HIS A 4 -12.59 -24.52 -8.44
CA HIS A 4 -11.71 -24.03 -9.49
C HIS A 4 -10.26 -24.42 -9.19
N ALA A 5 -9.62 -25.13 -10.13
CA ALA A 5 -8.17 -25.30 -10.12
C ALA A 5 -7.52 -23.91 -10.22
N PRO A 6 -6.43 -23.63 -9.47
CA PRO A 6 -5.75 -22.34 -9.56
C PRO A 6 -5.20 -22.15 -10.97
N ASP A 7 -5.49 -20.99 -11.57
CA ASP A 7 -5.00 -20.61 -12.89
C ASP A 7 -3.47 -20.42 -12.82
N ALA A 8 -2.73 -21.31 -13.48
CA ALA A 8 -1.27 -21.41 -13.42
C ALA A 8 -0.55 -20.33 -14.27
N ARG A 9 -1.16 -19.16 -14.45
CA ARG A 9 -0.60 -18.06 -15.26
C ARG A 9 -0.11 -16.93 -14.35
N ALA A 10 1.22 -16.95 -14.15
CA ALA A 10 2.02 -16.09 -13.29
C ALA A 10 1.68 -16.22 -11.80
N ALA A 11 2.62 -16.78 -11.03
CA ALA A 11 2.56 -16.78 -9.57
C ALA A 11 2.42 -15.33 -9.09
N SER A 12 1.21 -14.92 -8.74
CA SER A 12 1.01 -13.64 -8.07
C SER A 12 1.74 -13.72 -6.72
N PRO A 13 2.53 -12.70 -6.33
CA PRO A 13 3.14 -12.66 -5.00
C PRO A 13 2.09 -12.56 -3.88
N LEU A 14 0.83 -12.33 -4.22
CA LEU A 14 -0.27 -12.24 -3.26
C LEU A 14 -0.87 -13.63 -2.97
N PRO A 15 -1.15 -13.95 -1.69
CA PRO A 15 -1.90 -15.14 -1.32
C PRO A 15 -3.24 -15.23 -2.05
N ALA A 16 -3.62 -16.44 -2.49
CA ALA A 16 -4.93 -16.69 -3.10
C ALA A 16 -6.02 -16.90 -2.03
N GLY A 17 -6.27 -15.88 -1.20
CA GLY A 17 -7.22 -15.92 -0.09
C GLY A 17 -7.87 -14.56 0.18
N TRP A 18 -8.92 -14.56 1.01
CA TRP A 18 -9.68 -13.35 1.37
C TRP A 18 -8.96 -12.41 2.34
N ASP A 19 -7.81 -12.85 2.87
CA ASP A 19 -6.96 -12.06 3.77
C ASP A 19 -6.19 -10.96 3.01
N VAL A 20 -6.17 -11.00 1.67
CA VAL A 20 -5.64 -9.94 0.83
C VAL A 20 -6.72 -8.87 0.64
N THR A 21 -6.46 -7.67 1.17
CA THR A 21 -7.42 -6.56 1.09
C THR A 21 -7.10 -5.60 -0.06
N SER A 22 -7.88 -4.52 -0.12
CA SER A 22 -7.79 -3.46 -1.13
C SER A 22 -6.39 -2.85 -1.27
N ASP A 23 -5.58 -2.78 -0.20
CA ASP A 23 -4.27 -2.11 -0.26
C ASP A 23 -3.23 -2.94 -1.02
N ALA A 24 -3.10 -4.23 -0.68
CA ALA A 24 -2.24 -5.15 -1.40
C ALA A 24 -2.67 -5.33 -2.86
N LEU A 25 -3.98 -5.39 -3.14
CA LEU A 25 -4.48 -5.43 -4.52
C LEU A 25 -4.13 -4.15 -5.29
N ALA A 26 -4.29 -2.98 -4.68
CA ALA A 26 -3.91 -1.71 -5.30
C ALA A 26 -2.40 -1.63 -5.56
N ALA A 27 -1.57 -2.12 -4.64
CA ALA A 27 -0.13 -2.23 -4.84
C ALA A 27 0.22 -3.16 -6.01
N TRP A 28 -0.39 -4.33 -6.09
CA TRP A 28 -0.16 -5.27 -7.20
C TRP A 28 -0.58 -4.67 -8.55
N VAL A 29 -1.72 -3.98 -8.60
CA VAL A 29 -2.16 -3.20 -9.77
C VAL A 29 -1.10 -2.16 -10.13
N ALA A 30 -0.66 -1.33 -9.18
CA ALA A 30 0.34 -0.30 -9.45
C ALA A 30 1.65 -0.88 -10.03
N LEU A 31 2.13 -2.01 -9.51
CA LEU A 31 3.28 -2.73 -10.05
C LEU A 31 3.06 -3.20 -11.49
N ARG A 32 1.87 -3.74 -11.80
CA ARG A 32 1.54 -4.28 -13.12
C ARG A 32 1.59 -3.21 -14.22
N TRP A 33 1.29 -1.96 -13.87
CA TRP A 33 1.25 -0.83 -14.80
C TRP A 33 2.38 0.19 -14.61
N ALA A 34 3.39 -0.13 -13.77
CA ALA A 34 4.48 0.78 -13.42
C ALA A 34 3.99 2.17 -12.95
N ALA A 35 2.87 2.18 -12.22
CA ALA A 35 2.26 3.39 -11.68
C ALA A 35 2.77 3.69 -10.25
N GLU A 36 2.64 4.95 -9.84
CA GLU A 36 2.72 5.31 -8.43
C GLU A 36 1.39 4.95 -7.74
N LEU A 37 1.45 4.62 -6.45
CA LEU A 37 0.28 4.24 -5.67
C LEU A 37 -0.14 5.40 -4.75
N LEU A 38 -1.43 5.76 -4.76
CA LEU A 38 -2.03 6.64 -3.76
C LEU A 38 -2.95 5.82 -2.86
N LEU A 39 -2.61 5.75 -1.57
CA LEU A 39 -3.49 5.20 -0.55
C LEU A 39 -4.36 6.32 0.04
N VAL A 40 -5.66 6.20 -0.13
CA VAL A 40 -6.64 7.14 0.40
C VAL A 40 -7.21 6.56 1.69
N LYS A 41 -6.96 7.24 2.80
CA LYS A 41 -7.21 6.75 4.15
C LYS A 41 -7.88 7.84 4.99
N SER A 42 -8.36 7.48 6.17
CA SER A 42 -9.04 8.41 7.09
C SER A 42 -8.19 8.80 8.30
N VAL A 43 -6.90 8.53 8.24
CA VAL A 43 -5.93 8.75 9.32
C VAL A 43 -4.66 9.39 8.73
N PRO A 44 -3.84 10.08 9.54
CA PRO A 44 -2.59 10.70 9.07
C PRO A 44 -1.61 9.68 8.49
N CYS A 45 -0.72 10.10 7.58
CA CYS A 45 0.32 9.21 7.06
C CYS A 45 1.22 8.68 8.18
N PRO A 46 1.49 7.38 8.26
CA PRO A 46 2.47 6.87 9.21
C PRO A 46 3.88 7.41 8.91
N SER A 47 4.71 7.54 9.95
CA SER A 47 6.12 7.94 9.81
C SER A 47 7.08 6.75 9.61
N GLY A 48 6.58 5.52 9.75
CA GLY A 48 7.36 4.29 9.72
C GLY A 48 7.26 3.51 8.41
N GLU A 49 7.94 2.37 8.38
CA GLU A 49 7.91 1.42 7.27
C GLU A 49 6.56 0.70 7.15
N ALA A 50 6.31 0.11 5.98
CA ALA A 50 5.10 -0.65 5.68
C ALA A 50 4.78 -1.72 6.73
N SER A 51 5.79 -2.44 7.24
CA SER A 51 5.60 -3.49 8.24
C SER A 51 5.08 -2.97 9.58
N SER A 52 5.45 -1.76 9.99
CA SER A 52 4.88 -1.13 11.19
C SER A 52 3.45 -0.67 10.92
N ALA A 53 3.20 -0.07 9.76
CA ALA A 53 1.85 0.35 9.36
C ALA A 53 0.88 -0.84 9.27
N ALA A 54 1.33 -2.00 8.79
CA ALA A 54 0.52 -3.24 8.77
C ALA A 54 0.21 -3.72 10.19
N ARG A 55 1.21 -3.80 11.08
CA ARG A 55 1.00 -4.14 12.50
C ARG A 55 0.03 -3.21 13.22
N ASP A 56 0.03 -1.93 12.85
CA ASP A 56 -0.86 -0.91 13.40
C ASP A 56 -2.25 -0.90 12.70
N GLY A 57 -2.50 -1.81 11.74
CA GLY A 57 -3.77 -1.94 11.02
C GLY A 57 -4.07 -0.81 10.02
N LEU A 58 -3.04 -0.06 9.59
CA LEU A 58 -3.18 1.06 8.66
C LEU A 58 -3.22 0.60 7.20
N VAL A 59 -2.58 -0.53 6.92
CA VAL A 59 -2.62 -1.30 5.67
C VAL A 59 -2.76 -2.77 6.00
N ASP A 60 -3.08 -3.61 5.02
CA ASP A 60 -3.12 -5.05 5.22
C ASP A 60 -1.73 -5.69 5.36
N ASP A 61 -1.71 -6.92 5.89
CA ASP A 61 -0.49 -7.69 6.18
C ASP A 61 0.29 -8.10 4.92
N ALA A 62 -0.37 -8.12 3.76
CA ALA A 62 0.27 -8.47 2.49
C ALA A 62 0.97 -7.26 1.84
N PHE A 63 0.52 -6.04 2.13
CA PHE A 63 1.08 -4.81 1.57
C PHE A 63 2.60 -4.66 1.75
N PRO A 64 3.21 -4.95 2.93
CA PRO A 64 4.66 -4.87 3.12
C PRO A 64 5.47 -5.75 2.18
N MET A 65 4.92 -6.85 1.66
CA MET A 65 5.61 -7.70 0.69
C MET A 65 5.79 -7.01 -0.67
N LEU A 66 4.87 -6.10 -1.02
CA LEU A 66 4.86 -5.39 -2.30
C LEU A 66 5.53 -4.02 -2.23
N ALA A 67 5.48 -3.38 -1.06
CA ALA A 67 5.98 -2.02 -0.86
C ALA A 67 7.42 -1.76 -1.36
N PRO A 68 8.40 -2.68 -1.21
CA PRO A 68 9.76 -2.48 -1.73
C PRO A 68 9.85 -2.40 -3.26
N MET A 69 8.89 -3.00 -3.97
CA MET A 69 8.85 -3.01 -5.44
C MET A 69 8.16 -1.76 -6.01
N LEU A 70 7.40 -1.05 -5.19
CA LEU A 70 6.67 0.15 -5.60
C LEU A 70 7.63 1.34 -5.71
N ARG A 71 7.58 2.04 -6.85
CA ARG A 71 8.39 3.25 -7.08
C ARG A 71 8.10 4.32 -6.03
N ARG A 72 6.82 4.62 -5.79
CA ARG A 72 6.37 5.64 -4.84
C ARG A 72 4.99 5.28 -4.30
N VAL A 73 4.82 5.48 -2.99
CA VAL A 73 3.52 5.40 -2.32
C VAL A 73 3.22 6.75 -1.68
N TRP A 74 2.07 7.28 -2.04
CA TRP A 74 1.48 8.49 -1.49
C TRP A 74 0.38 8.12 -0.50
N TRP A 75 0.14 9.02 0.44
CA TRP A 75 -0.89 8.91 1.45
C TRP A 75 -1.78 10.13 1.40
N LEU A 76 -3.09 9.93 1.38
CA LEU A 76 -4.07 11.02 1.51
C LEU A 76 -4.96 10.74 2.70
N ASN A 77 -4.92 11.64 3.70
CA ASN A 77 -5.87 11.63 4.79
C ASN A 77 -7.14 12.42 4.42
N LEU A 78 -8.23 11.72 4.11
CA LEU A 78 -9.53 12.32 3.78
C LEU A 78 -10.17 13.13 4.91
N ARG A 79 -9.74 12.92 6.16
CA ARG A 79 -10.23 13.69 7.31
C ARG A 79 -9.41 14.95 7.55
N SER A 80 -8.30 15.14 6.83
CA SER A 80 -7.50 16.36 6.91
C SER A 80 -8.14 17.48 6.08
N SER A 81 -8.22 18.68 6.65
CA SER A 81 -8.62 19.91 5.94
C SER A 81 -7.64 20.28 4.84
N ALA A 82 -6.35 20.01 5.04
CA ALA A 82 -5.33 20.03 4.02
C ALA A 82 -5.36 18.67 3.29
N SER A 83 -6.29 18.50 2.34
CA SER A 83 -6.47 17.24 1.60
C SER A 83 -5.41 17.03 0.50
N ALA A 84 -4.16 17.41 0.75
CA ALA A 84 -3.06 17.17 -0.18
C ALA A 84 -2.45 15.79 0.07
N PRO A 85 -2.19 14.98 -0.97
CA PRO A 85 -1.40 13.76 -0.83
C PRO A 85 0.01 14.07 -0.34
N GLU A 86 0.45 13.35 0.69
CA GLU A 86 1.81 13.41 1.23
C GLU A 86 2.59 12.15 0.83
N PRO A 87 3.91 12.27 0.56
CA PRO A 87 4.70 11.11 0.20
C PRO A 87 4.97 10.25 1.45
N TRP A 88 4.78 8.93 1.32
CA TRP A 88 5.01 7.98 2.41
C TRP A 88 6.24 7.10 2.16
N LEU A 89 6.24 6.33 1.06
CA LEU A 89 7.31 5.36 0.76
C LEU A 89 7.91 5.59 -0.62
N GLU A 90 9.19 5.33 -0.75
CA GLU A 90 9.89 5.17 -2.03
C GLU A 90 10.74 3.90 -1.99
N HIS A 91 10.44 2.95 -2.87
CA HIS A 91 11.05 1.61 -2.87
C HIS A 91 11.05 0.97 -1.47
N GLY A 92 9.91 1.06 -0.77
CA GLY A 92 9.70 0.53 0.58
C GLY A 92 10.34 1.33 1.73
N ARG A 93 11.10 2.40 1.44
CA ARG A 93 11.73 3.24 2.46
C ARG A 93 10.81 4.38 2.87
N ALA A 94 10.63 4.57 4.17
CA ALA A 94 9.90 5.71 4.72
C ALA A 94 10.58 7.03 4.36
N LEU A 95 9.80 7.93 3.77
CA LEU A 95 10.21 9.29 3.49
C LEU A 95 9.77 10.10 4.71
N GLY A 96 10.75 10.56 5.50
CA GLY A 96 10.47 11.37 6.68
C GLY A 96 9.50 12.50 6.32
N ARG A 97 8.52 12.76 7.20
CA ARG A 97 7.51 13.80 6.93
C ARG A 97 8.21 15.10 6.56
N HIS A 98 7.84 15.67 5.42
CA HIS A 98 8.13 17.08 5.17
C HIS A 98 7.37 17.85 6.24
N ARG A 99 8.13 18.43 7.17
CA ARG A 99 7.62 19.40 8.14
C ARG A 99 7.11 20.59 7.32
N THR A 100 5.82 20.63 7.02
CA THR A 100 5.17 21.91 6.75
C THR A 100 5.07 22.59 8.11
N ASP A 101 6.05 23.46 8.36
CA ASP A 101 5.99 24.46 9.41
C ASP A 101 4.74 25.31 9.15
N GLU A 102 3.79 25.27 10.09
CA GLU A 102 2.79 26.31 10.31
C GLU A 102 2.57 26.48 11.82
#